data_AF-A0AAD1H765-F1
#
_entry.id   AF-A0AAD1H765-F1
#
_cell.length_a   1.000
_cell.length_b   1.000
_cell.length_c   1.000
_cell.angle_alpha   90.00
_cell.angle_beta   90.00
_cell.angle_gamma   90.00
#
_symmetry.space_group_name_H-M   'P 1'
#
loop_
_entity.id
_entity.type
_entity.pdbx_description
1 polymer ?
#
loop_
_entity_poly.entity_id
_entity_poly.type
_entity_poly.pdbx_seq_one_letter_code
_entity_poly.pdbx_strand_id
1 'polypeptide(L)'
;MTTEIQELPGAVNFRDVALSASVRPGRLFRSGELSRLDDDGRAALRRLGVTDVADFRSRREVQRRGPGRVPDGVAIHLLPIPDLAADQSDADGDPRTSTRSGG
;
A
#
# COMPACT_ATOMS: atom_id res chain seq x y z
N MET A 1 9.90 -5.90 26.72
CA MET A 1 8.57 -5.24 26.70
C MET A 1 7.93 -5.61 25.38
N THR A 2 6.82 -6.33 25.47
CA THR A 2 6.23 -7.16 24.42
C THR A 2 5.48 -6.29 23.41
N THR A 3 5.85 -6.37 22.14
CA THR A 3 5.27 -5.61 21.03
C THR A 3 3.94 -6.24 20.61
N GLU A 4 2.87 -6.04 21.38
CA GLU A 4 1.51 -6.45 21.01
C GLU A 4 0.75 -5.30 20.32
N ILE A 5 1.25 -4.83 19.18
CA ILE A 5 0.35 -4.19 18.21
C ILE A 5 0.23 -5.19 17.07
N GLN A 6 -0.76 -6.07 17.21
CA GLN A 6 -1.04 -7.15 16.26
C GLN A 6 -1.84 -6.64 15.05
N GLU A 7 -2.53 -5.50 15.20
CA GLU A 7 -3.42 -4.95 14.19
C GLU A 7 -3.19 -3.44 13.99
N LEU A 8 -3.38 -2.99 12.75
CA LEU A 8 -3.43 -1.58 12.38
C LEU A 8 -4.80 -1.33 11.76
N PRO A 9 -5.77 -0.79 12.51
CA PRO A 9 -7.14 -0.56 12.03
C PRO A 9 -7.17 0.21 10.70
N GLY A 10 -7.95 -0.30 9.74
CA GLY A 10 -8.02 0.26 8.38
C GLY A 10 -6.88 -0.15 7.43
N ALA A 11 -5.93 -0.96 7.90
CA ALA A 11 -4.89 -1.59 7.08
C ALA A 11 -4.93 -3.11 7.24
N VAL A 12 -4.55 -3.82 6.17
CA VAL A 12 -4.45 -5.29 6.17
C VAL A 12 -2.99 -5.72 6.29
N ASN A 13 -2.74 -6.97 6.70
CA ASN A 13 -1.41 -7.58 6.71
C ASN A 13 -0.34 -6.78 7.49
N PHE A 14 -0.76 -6.01 8.51
CA PHE A 14 0.16 -5.24 9.34
C PHE A 14 0.99 -6.16 10.25
N ARG A 15 2.30 -5.90 10.35
CA ARG A 15 3.21 -6.59 11.29
C ARG A 15 4.56 -5.88 11.42
N ASP A 16 5.17 -6.02 12.59
CA ASP A 16 6.58 -5.73 12.81
C ASP A 16 7.45 -6.81 12.15
N VAL A 17 8.44 -6.41 11.36
CA VAL A 17 9.34 -7.33 10.66
C VAL A 17 10.20 -8.14 11.64
N ALA A 18 10.46 -7.60 12.83
CA ALA A 18 11.22 -8.29 13.88
C ALA A 18 10.57 -9.60 14.34
N LEU A 19 9.27 -9.82 14.07
CA LEU A 19 8.59 -11.10 14.33
C LEU A 19 9.07 -12.25 13.44
N SER A 20 9.73 -11.95 12.32
CA SER A 20 10.10 -12.93 11.29
C SER A 20 11.55 -12.82 10.82
N ALA A 21 12.30 -11.84 11.32
CA ALA A 21 13.68 -11.57 10.91
C ALA A 21 14.49 -11.02 12.08
N SER A 22 15.81 -11.19 12.02
CA SER A 22 16.74 -10.68 13.03
C SER A 22 17.00 -9.18 12.86
N VAL A 23 15.97 -8.37 13.07
CA VAL A 23 16.03 -6.91 13.12
C VAL A 23 15.56 -6.41 14.49
N ARG A 24 15.95 -5.19 14.87
CA ARG A 24 15.52 -4.59 16.14
C ARG A 24 14.00 -4.33 16.10
N PRO A 25 13.22 -4.80 17.10
CA PRO A 25 11.78 -4.52 17.19
C PRO A 25 11.44 -3.03 17.20
N GLY A 26 10.29 -2.68 16.63
CA GLY A 26 9.80 -1.31 16.55
C GLY A 26 10.66 -0.41 15.67
N ARG A 27 11.24 -0.96 14.60
CA ARG A 27 12.03 -0.20 13.61
C ARG A 27 11.52 -0.32 12.19
N LEU A 28 10.95 -1.46 11.83
CA LEU A 28 10.45 -1.69 10.48
C LEU A 28 9.12 -2.44 10.55
N PHE A 29 8.08 -1.79 10.04
CA PHE A 29 6.75 -2.35 9.93
C PHE A 29 6.41 -2.56 8.45
N ARG A 30 5.49 -3.48 8.19
CA ARG A 30 4.90 -3.67 6.86
C ARG A 30 3.40 -3.80 6.97
N SER A 31 2.69 -3.39 5.94
CA SER A 31 1.23 -3.54 5.79
C SER A 31 0.85 -3.63 4.31
N GLY A 32 -0.44 -3.83 4.05
CA GLY A 32 -1.05 -3.43 2.78
C GLY A 32 -1.21 -1.90 2.69
N GLU A 33 -2.08 -1.45 1.79
CA GLU A 33 -2.32 -0.02 1.59
C GLU A 33 -2.91 0.68 2.82
N LEU A 34 -2.62 1.97 2.94
CA LEU A 34 -3.06 2.83 4.06
C LEU A 34 -4.16 3.83 3.67
N SER A 35 -4.78 3.66 2.50
CA SER A 35 -5.82 4.56 1.98
C SER A 35 -7.11 4.54 2.82
N ARG A 36 -7.31 3.47 3.61
CA ARG A 36 -8.49 3.28 4.46
C ARG A 36 -8.20 3.40 5.96
N LEU A 37 -7.03 3.93 6.33
CA LEU A 37 -6.66 4.10 7.73
C LEU A 37 -7.68 5.01 8.46
N ASP A 38 -8.27 4.49 9.53
CA ASP A 38 -9.20 5.22 10.39
C ASP A 38 -8.45 5.97 11.50
N ASP A 39 -9.19 6.56 12.43
CA ASP A 39 -8.63 7.40 13.50
C ASP A 39 -7.80 6.59 14.48
N ASP A 40 -8.22 5.36 14.77
CA ASP A 40 -7.50 4.43 15.64
C ASP A 40 -6.22 3.92 14.97
N GLY A 41 -6.26 3.66 13.67
CA GLY A 41 -5.10 3.33 12.86
C GLY A 41 -4.08 4.47 12.83
N ARG A 42 -4.53 5.72 12.65
CA ARG A 42 -3.65 6.90 12.73
C ARG A 42 -3.05 7.06 14.13
N ALA A 43 -3.82 6.83 15.19
CA ALA A 43 -3.30 6.85 16.56
C ALA A 43 -2.29 5.72 16.82
N ALA A 44 -2.49 4.54 16.24
CA ALA A 44 -1.54 3.43 16.33
C ALA A 44 -0.20 3.76 15.67
N LEU A 45 -0.18 4.36 14.47
CA LEU A 45 1.06 4.83 13.82
C LEU A 45 1.84 5.82 14.70
N ARG A 46 1.13 6.75 15.36
CA ARG A 46 1.76 7.69 16.32
C ARG A 46 2.36 6.98 17.53
N ARG A 47 1.63 6.04 18.14
CA ARG A 47 2.13 5.25 19.30
C ARG A 47 3.36 4.42 18.95
N LEU A 48 3.42 3.91 17.72
CA LEU A 48 4.56 3.16 17.19
C LEU A 48 5.77 4.06 16.86
N GLY A 49 5.60 5.38 16.86
CA GLY A 49 6.65 6.34 16.50
C GLY A 49 7.02 6.28 15.02
N VAL A 50 6.09 5.89 14.15
CA VAL A 50 6.31 5.90 12.70
C VAL A 50 6.38 7.34 12.21
N THR A 51 7.48 7.69 11.55
CA THR A 51 7.73 9.02 10.95
C THR A 51 7.69 9.00 9.43
N ASP A 52 7.92 7.83 8.82
CA ASP A 52 8.09 7.69 7.38
C ASP A 52 7.33 6.47 6.87
N VAL A 53 6.65 6.62 5.74
CA VAL A 53 5.93 5.57 5.02
C VAL A 53 6.50 5.49 3.61
N ALA A 54 7.02 4.32 3.24
CA ALA A 54 7.34 4.01 1.85
C ALA A 54 6.09 3.42 1.16
N ASP A 55 5.49 4.17 0.24
CA ASP A 55 4.35 3.72 -0.58
C ASP A 55 4.88 3.17 -1.91
N PHE A 56 4.85 1.85 -2.07
CA PHE A 56 5.35 1.17 -3.26
C PHE A 56 4.32 1.08 -4.40
N ARG A 57 3.09 1.55 -4.19
CA ARG A 57 2.04 1.52 -5.21
C ARG A 57 2.41 2.38 -6.43
N SER A 58 1.93 1.98 -7.60
CA SER A 58 1.99 2.82 -8.79
C SER A 58 1.17 4.10 -8.62
N ARG A 59 1.51 5.14 -9.37
CA ARG A 59 0.73 6.39 -9.39
C ARG A 59 -0.75 6.14 -9.76
N ARG A 60 -1.02 5.18 -10.66
CA ARG A 60 -2.37 4.77 -11.07
C ARG A 60 -3.16 4.18 -9.90
N GLU A 61 -2.55 3.29 -9.13
CA GLU A 61 -3.17 2.72 -7.94
C GLU A 61 -3.46 3.78 -6.88
N VAL A 62 -2.49 4.67 -6.61
CA VAL A 62 -2.68 5.79 -5.66
C VAL A 62 -3.82 6.70 -6.12
N GLN A 63 -3.90 7.03 -7.41
CA GLN A 63 -4.96 7.87 -7.93
C GLN A 63 -6.34 7.20 -7.85
N ARG A 64 -6.41 5.88 -8.05
CA ARG A 64 -7.66 5.11 -7.99
C ARG A 64 -8.15 4.85 -6.56
N ARG A 65 -7.25 4.55 -5.64
CA ARG A 65 -7.59 4.14 -4.26
C ARG A 65 -7.45 5.24 -3.23
N GLY A 66 -6.76 6.32 -3.59
CA GLY A 66 -6.44 7.43 -2.70
C GLY A 66 -5.05 7.32 -2.05
N PRO A 67 -4.53 8.45 -1.58
CA PRO A 67 -3.27 8.50 -0.82
C PRO A 67 -3.42 7.80 0.53
N GLY A 68 -2.29 7.44 1.15
CA GLY A 68 -2.29 6.94 2.52
C GLY A 68 -2.85 7.99 3.49
N ARG A 69 -3.79 7.61 4.36
CA ARG A 69 -4.39 8.48 5.38
C ARG A 69 -3.54 8.49 6.65
N VAL A 70 -2.27 8.89 6.53
CA VAL A 70 -1.31 8.91 7.65
C VAL A 70 -1.56 10.11 8.58
N PRO A 71 -1.15 10.06 9.86
CA PRO A 71 -1.23 11.22 10.75
C PRO A 71 -0.26 12.34 10.34
N ASP A 72 -0.55 13.57 10.77
CA ASP A 72 0.35 14.71 10.60
C ASP A 72 1.75 14.42 11.15
N GLY A 73 2.77 14.92 10.45
CA GLY A 73 4.17 14.68 10.78
C GLY A 73 4.75 13.39 10.19
N VAL A 74 3.93 12.53 9.56
CA VAL A 74 4.41 11.35 8.84
C VAL A 74 4.63 11.68 7.36
N ALA A 75 5.85 11.48 6.88
CA ALA A 75 6.20 11.65 5.48
C ALA A 75 5.81 10.42 4.66
N ILE A 76 5.09 10.62 3.55
CA ILE A 76 4.85 9.57 2.55
C ILE A 76 5.87 9.72 1.43
N HIS A 77 6.72 8.70 1.27
CA HIS A 77 7.67 8.55 0.18
C HIS A 77 7.05 7.64 -0.88
N LEU A 78 6.58 8.22 -1.98
CA LEU A 78 6.06 7.45 -3.12
C LEU A 78 7.24 6.86 -3.90
N LEU A 79 7.40 5.54 -3.85
CA LEU A 79 8.50 4.79 -4.44
C LEU A 79 7.95 3.66 -5.33
N PRO A 80 7.35 3.98 -6.49
CA PRO A 80 6.62 2.99 -7.28
C PRO A 80 7.52 1.83 -7.70
N ILE A 81 7.09 0.61 -7.38
CA ILE A 81 7.67 -0.62 -7.94
C ILE A 81 6.71 -1.10 -9.04
N PRO A 82 7.17 -1.29 -10.28
CA PRO A 82 6.29 -1.76 -11.36
C PRO A 82 5.64 -3.10 -11.00
N ASP A 83 4.32 -3.17 -11.11
CA ASP A 83 3.62 -4.44 -10.98
C ASP A 83 3.77 -5.21 -12.30
N LEU A 84 4.70 -6.16 -12.34
CA LEU A 84 4.97 -7.00 -13.51
C LEU A 84 3.75 -7.82 -13.95
N ALA A 85 2.73 -7.98 -13.09
CA ALA A 85 1.49 -8.69 -13.43
C ALA A 85 0.44 -7.77 -14.09
N ALA A 86 0.48 -6.46 -13.84
CA ALA A 86 -0.49 -5.50 -14.37
C ALA A 86 -0.22 -5.13 -15.84
N ASP A 87 1.00 -5.31 -16.34
CA ASP A 87 1.34 -5.08 -17.75
C ASP A 87 0.76 -6.15 -18.70
N GLN A 88 0.25 -7.28 -18.18
CA GLN A 88 -0.32 -8.35 -19.00
C GLN A 88 -1.82 -8.17 -19.30
N SER A 89 -2.54 -7.33 -18.56
CA SER A 89 -3.98 -7.13 -18.72
C SER A 89 -4.37 -5.96 -19.65
N ASP A 90 -3.38 -5.17 -20.10
CA ASP A 90 -3.59 -4.08 -21.07
C ASP A 90 -3.25 -4.51 -22.53
N ALA A 91 -2.95 -5.79 -22.78
CA ALA A 91 -2.66 -6.34 -24.12
C ALA A 91 -3.83 -7.09 -24.81
N ASP A 92 -4.95 -7.32 -24.12
CA ASP A 92 -6.13 -7.99 -24.68
C ASP A 92 -7.32 -7.02 -24.76
N GLY A 93 -7.21 -6.05 -25.66
CA GLY A 93 -8.16 -4.97 -25.80
C GLY A 93 -8.10 -4.27 -27.14
N ASP A 94 -8.01 -5.02 -28.24
CA ASP A 94 -8.16 -4.47 -29.60
C ASP A 94 -9.36 -5.09 -30.33
N PRO A 95 -10.58 -4.55 -30.18
CA PRO A 95 -11.69 -4.88 -31.05
C PRO A 95 -11.57 -4.06 -32.34
N ARG A 96 -10.62 -4.37 -33.23
CA ARG A 96 -10.70 -3.87 -34.61
C ARG A 96 -11.75 -4.65 -35.38
N THR A 97 -12.97 -4.12 -35.34
CA THR A 97 -13.75 -3.78 -36.53
C THR A 97 -13.44 -4.62 -37.79
N SER A 98 -14.25 -5.65 -38.04
CA SER A 98 -14.51 -6.12 -39.41
C SER A 98 -15.96 -5.86 -39.76
N THR A 99 -16.23 -4.61 -40.12
CA THR A 99 -17.40 -4.21 -40.89
C THR A 99 -16.99 -4.15 -42.36
N ARG A 100 -17.43 -5.11 -43.18
CA ARG A 100 -17.68 -5.00 -44.63
C ARG A 100 -18.48 -6.24 -45.03
N SER A 101 -19.80 -6.15 -45.20
CA SER A 101 -20.52 -5.61 -46.37
C SER A 101 -20.33 -6.46 -47.63
N GLY A 102 -21.37 -7.23 -47.94
CA GLY A 102 -22.00 -7.45 -49.25
C GLY A 102 -21.15 -7.57 -50.52
N GLY A 103 -21.38 -8.68 -51.22
CA GLY A 103 -21.01 -8.93 -52.62
C GLY A 103 -21.47 -10.32 -53.03
#